data_AF-A0A7V2MGJ6-F1
#
_entry.id   AF-A0A7V2MGJ6-F1
#
_cell.length_a   1.000
_cell.length_b   1.000
_cell.length_c   1.000
_cell.angle_alpha   90.00
_cell.angle_beta   90.00
_cell.angle_gamma   90.00
#
_symmetry.space_group_name_H-M   'P 1'
#
loop_
_entity.id
_entity.type
_entity.pdbx_description
1 polymer ?
#
loop_
_entity_poly.entity_id
_entity_poly.type
_entity_poly.pdbx_seq_one_letter_code
_entity_poly.pdbx_strand_id
1 'polypeptide(L)'
;MHDIGYFHRDEMEGPNGEEHVILGARIMGWLFGPEWADECYRHSRYWSRRMGLPVSRLCLADKLAFAITPAWLYIPMARWTGELAEYMQRSKERQAGDRSFTDEELLLLNSGDPRSWLLGLQRYTLRWVERHHAEFMKDRTARAIVLKQSSPARVS
;
A
#
# COMPACT_ATOMS: atom_id res chain seq x y z
N MET A 1 5.53 -1.47 13.40
CA MET A 1 5.17 -0.12 13.89
C MET A 1 5.41 0.90 12.77
N HIS A 2 4.60 0.90 11.72
CA HIS A 2 4.70 1.89 10.63
C HIS A 2 3.64 2.99 10.78
N ASP A 3 2.48 2.63 11.35
CA ASP A 3 1.39 3.54 11.70
C ASP A 3 1.55 4.29 13.04
N ILE A 4 2.73 4.22 13.70
CA ILE A 4 2.98 5.02 14.92
C ILE A 4 2.89 6.52 14.65
N GLY A 5 3.01 6.94 13.40
CA GLY A 5 2.81 8.33 12.99
C GLY A 5 1.42 8.90 13.29
N TYR A 6 0.41 8.05 13.59
CA TYR A 6 -0.91 8.49 14.02
C TYR A 6 -1.01 8.78 15.52
N PHE A 7 0.02 8.47 16.31
CA PHE A 7 0.02 8.78 17.74
C PHE A 7 -0.05 10.31 17.89
N HIS A 8 -1.18 10.81 18.41
CA HIS A 8 -1.49 12.24 18.59
C HIS A 8 -2.00 13.03 17.37
N ARG A 9 -2.49 12.38 16.29
CA ARG A 9 -3.19 13.08 15.21
C ARG A 9 -4.69 12.73 15.18
N ASP A 10 -5.54 13.76 15.28
CA ASP A 10 -6.99 13.65 15.33
C ASP A 10 -7.64 13.35 13.96
N GLU A 11 -6.85 13.34 12.86
CA GLU A 11 -7.32 13.07 11.49
C GLU A 11 -6.47 12.00 10.80
N MET A 12 -7.12 10.90 10.40
CA MET A 12 -6.49 9.77 9.67
C MET A 12 -6.29 10.06 8.17
N GLU A 13 -7.18 10.83 7.53
CA GLU A 13 -7.10 11.22 6.11
C GLU A 13 -7.39 12.72 5.95
N GLY A 14 -6.35 13.55 6.16
CA GLY A 14 -6.31 14.99 5.88
C GLY A 14 -4.87 15.38 5.48
N PRO A 15 -4.57 16.64 5.11
CA PRO A 15 -3.20 17.06 4.80
C PRO A 15 -2.22 16.74 5.94
N ASN A 16 -2.72 16.73 7.18
CA ASN A 16 -2.02 16.32 8.39
C ASN A 16 -1.98 14.79 8.60
N GLY A 17 -2.98 14.03 8.15
CA GLY A 17 -2.99 12.57 8.24
C GLY A 17 -1.91 11.94 7.34
N GLU A 18 -1.61 12.55 6.19
CA GLU A 18 -0.63 12.04 5.23
C GLU A 18 0.83 12.13 5.70
N GLU A 19 1.13 13.03 6.64
CA GLU A 19 2.48 13.21 7.21
C GLU A 19 2.86 12.12 8.23
N HIS A 20 1.95 11.18 8.54
CA HIS A 20 2.26 10.06 9.45
C HIS A 20 3.51 9.29 9.00
N VAL A 21 3.74 9.22 7.68
CA VAL A 21 4.94 8.59 7.09
C VAL A 21 6.23 9.28 7.51
N ILE A 22 6.21 10.59 7.78
CA ILE A 22 7.40 11.38 8.15
C ILE A 22 7.83 11.05 9.58
N LEU A 23 6.88 11.04 10.51
CA LEU A 23 7.17 10.70 11.90
C LEU A 23 7.60 9.23 12.02
N GLY A 24 6.89 8.33 11.34
CA GLY A 24 7.27 6.91 11.27
C GLY A 24 8.68 6.72 10.70
N ALA A 25 9.01 7.40 9.59
CA ALA A 25 10.34 7.37 8.99
C ALA A 25 11.44 7.91 9.93
N ARG A 26 11.19 9.01 10.65
CA ARG A 26 12.15 9.56 11.62
C ARG A 26 12.45 8.61 12.76
N ILE A 27 11.41 8.01 13.35
CA ILE A 27 11.56 7.05 14.45
C ILE A 27 12.30 5.80 13.97
N MET A 28 11.89 5.23 12.85
CA MET A 28 12.52 4.03 12.29
C MET A 28 13.95 4.29 11.82
N GLY A 29 14.22 5.50 11.31
CA GLY A 29 15.56 5.97 10.99
C GLY A 29 16.47 6.06 12.21
N TRP A 30 15.96 6.60 13.31
CA TRP A 30 16.70 6.71 14.56
C TRP A 30 16.97 5.33 15.20
N LEU A 31 16.00 4.41 15.18
CA LEU A 31 16.13 3.10 15.80
C LEU A 31 16.93 2.09 14.97
N PHE A 32 16.74 2.09 13.65
CA PHE A 32 17.20 0.99 12.78
C PHE A 32 18.00 1.46 11.55
N GLY A 33 18.10 2.77 11.32
CA GLY A 33 18.91 3.35 10.26
C GLY A 33 18.13 3.81 9.01
N PRO A 34 18.83 4.45 8.05
CA PRO A 34 18.22 5.19 6.96
C PRO A 34 17.41 4.33 5.98
N GLU A 35 17.76 3.05 5.80
CA GLU A 35 16.99 2.14 4.93
C GLU A 35 15.57 1.91 5.47
N TRP A 36 15.42 1.79 6.80
CA TRP A 36 14.13 1.63 7.45
C TRP A 36 13.30 2.91 7.46
N ALA A 37 13.98 4.06 7.56
CA ALA A 37 13.35 5.36 7.38
C ALA A 37 12.71 5.47 5.99
N ASP A 38 13.45 5.10 4.95
CA ASP A 38 13.00 5.18 3.57
C ASP A 38 11.85 4.20 3.27
N GLU A 39 11.92 2.96 3.78
CA GLU A 39 10.82 2.00 3.68
C GLU A 39 9.53 2.52 4.33
N CYS A 40 9.63 3.19 5.50
CA CYS A 40 8.50 3.82 6.17
C CYS A 40 8.08 5.14 5.51
N TYR A 41 8.97 5.89 4.89
CA TYR A 41 8.60 7.13 4.22
C TYR A 41 7.75 6.84 2.96
N ARG A 42 8.10 5.77 2.23
CA ARG A 42 7.46 5.40 0.97
C ARG A 42 6.34 4.34 1.12
N HIS A 43 5.89 4.07 2.35
CA HIS A 43 4.87 3.03 2.61
C HIS A 43 3.42 3.42 2.25
N SER A 44 3.13 4.72 2.09
CA SER A 44 1.83 5.20 1.64
C SER A 44 1.78 5.35 0.12
N ARG A 45 0.74 4.76 -0.52
CA ARG A 45 0.53 4.86 -1.97
C ARG A 45 0.32 6.30 -2.42
N TYR A 46 -0.50 7.04 -1.69
CA TYR A 46 -0.83 8.42 -2.03
C TYR A 46 0.40 9.31 -1.86
N TRP A 47 1.11 9.19 -0.73
CA TRP A 47 2.32 9.97 -0.46
C TRP A 47 3.38 9.75 -1.53
N SER A 48 3.69 8.48 -1.82
CA SER A 48 4.69 8.14 -2.84
C SER A 48 4.29 8.68 -4.21
N ARG A 49 3.01 8.58 -4.60
CA ARG A 49 2.50 9.17 -5.86
C ARG A 49 2.63 10.69 -5.88
N ARG A 50 2.29 11.38 -4.78
CA ARG A 50 2.39 12.84 -4.67
C ARG A 50 3.83 13.33 -4.79
N MET A 51 4.77 12.59 -4.21
CA MET A 51 6.20 12.91 -4.23
C MET A 51 6.93 12.39 -5.48
N GLY A 52 6.23 11.71 -6.39
CA GLY A 52 6.84 11.11 -7.58
C GLY A 52 7.83 9.98 -7.27
N LEU A 53 7.68 9.32 -6.12
CA LEU A 53 8.55 8.25 -5.64
C LEU A 53 7.92 6.87 -5.85
N PRO A 54 8.74 5.82 -6.10
CA PRO A 54 8.23 4.46 -6.09
C PRO A 54 7.82 4.07 -4.67
N VAL A 55 6.70 3.34 -4.54
CA VAL A 55 6.27 2.76 -3.26
C VAL A 55 7.33 1.85 -2.67
N SER A 56 7.34 1.66 -1.35
CA SER A 56 8.31 0.78 -0.67
C SER A 56 7.89 -0.70 -0.69
N ARG A 57 8.79 -1.60 -0.28
CA ARG A 57 8.46 -3.02 -0.10
C ARG A 57 7.49 -3.19 1.07
N LEU A 58 7.64 -2.35 2.09
CA LEU A 58 6.71 -2.29 3.20
C LEU A 58 5.28 -1.92 2.75
N CYS A 59 5.13 -0.98 1.80
CA CYS A 59 3.83 -0.69 1.19
C CYS A 59 3.20 -1.94 0.56
N LEU A 60 3.99 -2.72 -0.19
CA LEU A 60 3.48 -3.93 -0.85
C LEU A 60 3.07 -5.00 0.16
N ALA A 61 3.90 -5.21 1.19
CA ALA A 61 3.62 -6.17 2.25
C ALA A 61 2.33 -5.82 3.00
N ASP A 62 2.14 -4.55 3.35
CA ASP A 62 0.93 -4.04 3.99
C ASP A 62 -0.33 -4.31 3.14
N LYS A 63 -0.28 -3.93 1.85
CA LYS A 63 -1.42 -4.13 0.95
C LYS A 63 -1.71 -5.61 0.68
N LEU A 64 -0.67 -6.45 0.64
CA LEU A 64 -0.84 -7.89 0.53
C LEU A 64 -1.49 -8.48 1.78
N ALA A 65 -1.06 -8.06 2.98
CA ALA A 65 -1.64 -8.50 4.24
C ALA A 65 -3.15 -8.22 4.29
N PHE A 66 -3.58 -7.02 3.87
CA PHE A 66 -5.00 -6.72 3.69
C PHE A 66 -5.69 -7.63 2.66
N ALA A 67 -5.07 -7.83 1.49
CA ALA A 67 -5.64 -8.62 0.40
C ALA A 67 -5.90 -10.09 0.78
N ILE A 68 -5.09 -10.65 1.68
CA ILE A 68 -5.22 -12.04 2.15
C ILE A 68 -5.99 -12.17 3.47
N THR A 69 -6.37 -11.06 4.10
CA THR A 69 -7.08 -11.10 5.39
C THR A 69 -8.44 -11.76 5.21
N PRO A 70 -8.78 -12.80 5.99
CA PRO A 70 -10.04 -13.50 5.77
C PRO A 70 -11.24 -12.64 6.19
N ALA A 71 -12.34 -12.77 5.45
CA ALA A 71 -13.56 -11.98 5.68
C ALA A 71 -14.16 -12.19 7.08
N TRP A 72 -14.01 -13.37 7.66
CA TRP A 72 -14.47 -13.66 9.03
C TRP A 72 -13.72 -12.86 10.09
N LEU A 73 -12.51 -12.37 9.79
CA LEU A 73 -11.74 -11.52 10.69
C LEU A 73 -12.01 -10.05 10.39
N TYR A 74 -11.85 -9.64 9.12
CA TYR A 74 -11.95 -8.24 8.72
C TYR A 74 -13.35 -7.65 8.95
N ILE A 75 -14.41 -8.35 8.52
CA ILE A 75 -15.77 -7.80 8.57
C ILE A 75 -16.25 -7.61 10.01
N PRO A 76 -16.09 -8.57 10.94
CA PRO A 76 -16.46 -8.32 12.33
C PRO A 76 -15.67 -7.20 12.98
N MET A 77 -14.37 -7.10 12.73
CA MET A 77 -13.55 -6.00 13.25
C MET A 77 -14.04 -4.64 12.75
N ALA A 78 -14.21 -4.48 11.43
CA ALA A 78 -14.68 -3.23 10.83
C ALA A 78 -16.13 -2.88 11.23
N ARG A 79 -16.97 -3.87 11.55
CA ARG A 79 -18.30 -3.63 12.13
C ARG A 79 -18.21 -3.13 13.56
N TRP A 80 -17.31 -3.71 14.35
CA TRP A 80 -17.18 -3.35 15.75
C TRP A 80 -16.64 -1.92 15.93
N THR A 81 -15.72 -1.49 15.06
CA THR A 81 -15.26 -0.09 15.04
C THR A 81 -16.30 0.89 14.50
N GLY A 82 -17.38 0.40 13.86
CA GLY A 82 -18.39 1.23 13.21
C GLY A 82 -17.99 1.78 11.84
N GLU A 83 -16.79 1.45 11.35
CA GLU A 83 -16.22 2.04 10.14
C GLU A 83 -16.62 1.32 8.85
N LEU A 84 -17.18 0.09 8.93
CA LEU A 84 -17.48 -0.71 7.74
C LEU A 84 -18.35 0.05 6.72
N ALA A 85 -19.42 0.72 7.18
CA ALA A 85 -20.32 1.46 6.31
C ALA A 85 -19.61 2.62 5.61
N GLU A 86 -18.74 3.32 6.34
CA GLU A 86 -17.92 4.40 5.82
C GLU A 86 -16.91 3.89 4.79
N TYR A 87 -16.23 2.78 5.06
CA TYR A 87 -15.30 2.17 4.10
C TYR A 87 -16.01 1.75 2.81
N MET A 88 -17.19 1.17 2.92
CA MET A 88 -18.00 0.81 1.75
C MET A 88 -18.40 2.05 0.94
N GLN A 89 -18.82 3.13 1.61
CA GLN A 89 -19.18 4.39 0.95
C GLN A 89 -17.98 5.06 0.27
N ARG A 90 -16.87 5.25 0.99
CA ARG A 90 -15.63 5.84 0.46
C ARG A 90 -15.06 5.04 -0.70
N SER A 91 -15.22 3.71 -0.68
CA SER A 91 -14.79 2.88 -1.80
C SER A 91 -15.52 3.25 -3.10
N LYS A 92 -16.82 3.58 -3.04
CA LYS A 92 -17.61 4.01 -4.20
C LYS A 92 -17.16 5.37 -4.72
N GLU A 93 -16.84 6.29 -3.82
CA GLU A 93 -16.33 7.62 -4.18
C GLU A 93 -14.97 7.54 -4.88
N ARG A 94 -14.07 6.68 -4.39
CA ARG A 94 -12.77 6.42 -5.06
C ARG A 94 -12.94 5.75 -6.43
N GLN A 95 -14.01 4.96 -6.64
CA GLN A 95 -14.32 4.33 -7.91
C GLN A 95 -14.87 5.30 -8.96
N ALA A 96 -15.59 6.36 -8.54
CA ALA A 96 -16.33 7.26 -9.43
C ALA A 96 -15.47 8.00 -10.50
N GLY A 97 -14.14 7.90 -10.42
CA GLY A 97 -13.22 8.41 -11.45
C GLY A 97 -12.03 7.51 -11.75
N ASP A 98 -11.94 6.31 -11.16
CA ASP A 98 -10.77 5.44 -11.29
C ASP A 98 -11.00 4.36 -12.35
N ARG A 99 -10.28 4.47 -13.47
CA ARG A 99 -10.32 3.50 -14.59
C ARG A 99 -9.49 2.22 -14.33
N SER A 100 -8.92 2.06 -13.13
CA SER A 100 -8.05 0.93 -12.81
C SER A 100 -8.76 -0.33 -12.29
N PHE A 101 -10.07 -0.25 -12.07
CA PHE A 101 -10.93 -1.38 -11.70
C PHE A 101 -11.40 -2.17 -12.94
N THR A 102 -11.59 -3.48 -12.79
CA THR A 102 -12.25 -4.30 -13.81
C THR A 102 -13.77 -4.32 -13.60
N ASP A 103 -14.53 -4.67 -14.64
CA ASP A 103 -16.01 -4.74 -14.55
C ASP A 103 -16.48 -5.70 -13.44
N GLU A 104 -15.80 -6.85 -13.28
CA GLU A 104 -16.08 -7.81 -12.20
C GLU A 104 -15.87 -7.21 -10.81
N GLU A 105 -14.80 -6.43 -10.63
CA GLU A 105 -14.52 -5.79 -9.34
C GLU A 105 -15.52 -4.70 -9.02
N LEU A 106 -15.90 -3.90 -10.03
CA LEU A 106 -16.94 -2.89 -9.88
C LEU A 106 -18.27 -3.53 -9.51
N LEU A 107 -18.61 -4.67 -10.09
CA LEU A 107 -19.83 -5.40 -9.75
C LEU A 107 -19.81 -5.88 -8.29
N LEU A 108 -18.70 -6.46 -7.84
CA LEU A 108 -18.52 -6.90 -6.46
C LEU A 108 -18.58 -5.73 -5.47
N LEU A 109 -17.92 -4.62 -5.78
CA LEU A 109 -17.88 -3.41 -4.95
C LEU A 109 -19.25 -2.73 -4.83
N ASN A 110 -20.07 -2.78 -5.89
CA ASN A 110 -21.41 -2.20 -5.92
C ASN A 110 -22.52 -3.14 -5.44
N SER A 111 -22.20 -4.38 -5.08
CA SER A 111 -23.17 -5.39 -4.63
C SER A 111 -23.97 -5.02 -3.38
N GLY A 112 -23.44 -4.13 -2.53
CA GLY A 112 -24.02 -3.77 -1.24
C GLY A 112 -23.85 -4.84 -0.15
N ASP A 113 -23.37 -6.03 -0.48
CA ASP A 113 -23.02 -7.08 0.48
C ASP A 113 -21.56 -6.89 0.98
N PRO A 114 -21.32 -6.83 2.29
CA PRO A 114 -19.97 -6.62 2.83
C PRO A 114 -18.93 -7.67 2.41
N ARG A 115 -19.32 -8.93 2.19
CA ARG A 115 -18.37 -9.98 1.77
C ARG A 115 -17.99 -9.82 0.31
N SER A 116 -18.98 -9.60 -0.53
CA SER A 116 -18.80 -9.32 -1.96
C SER A 116 -17.99 -8.03 -2.16
N TRP A 117 -18.29 -6.99 -1.40
CA TRP A 117 -17.52 -5.73 -1.39
C TRP A 117 -16.05 -5.98 -1.01
N LEU A 118 -15.80 -6.67 0.11
CA LEU A 118 -14.44 -6.97 0.56
C LEU A 118 -13.68 -7.77 -0.49
N LEU A 119 -14.32 -8.79 -1.09
CA LEU A 119 -13.71 -9.61 -2.14
C LEU A 119 -13.30 -8.76 -3.35
N GLY A 120 -14.16 -7.85 -3.81
CA GLY A 120 -13.84 -6.94 -4.91
C GLY A 120 -12.64 -6.05 -4.58
N LEU A 121 -12.60 -5.49 -3.36
CA LEU A 121 -11.50 -4.64 -2.91
C LEU A 121 -10.19 -5.42 -2.75
N GLN A 122 -10.24 -6.67 -2.28
CA GLN A 122 -9.09 -7.55 -2.15
C GLN A 122 -8.53 -7.97 -3.51
N ARG A 123 -9.39 -8.32 -4.48
CA ARG A 123 -8.97 -8.63 -5.86
C ARG A 123 -8.26 -7.45 -6.51
N TYR A 124 -8.82 -6.25 -6.37
CA TYR A 124 -8.21 -5.03 -6.88
C TYR A 124 -6.84 -4.80 -6.24
N THR A 125 -6.78 -4.92 -4.93
CA THR A 125 -5.54 -4.69 -4.17
C THR A 125 -4.48 -5.72 -4.53
N LEU A 126 -4.85 -6.99 -4.69
CA LEU A 126 -3.94 -8.05 -5.09
C LEU A 126 -3.35 -7.78 -6.48
N ARG A 127 -4.19 -7.45 -7.48
CA ARG A 127 -3.69 -7.08 -8.82
C ARG A 127 -2.78 -5.86 -8.76
N TRP A 128 -3.11 -4.87 -7.92
CA TRP A 128 -2.25 -3.71 -7.72
C TRP A 128 -0.88 -4.12 -7.15
N VAL A 129 -0.85 -4.98 -6.13
CA VAL A 129 0.39 -5.51 -5.53
C VAL A 129 1.22 -6.29 -6.56
N GLU A 130 0.59 -7.17 -7.34
CA GLU A 130 1.25 -7.99 -8.36
C GLU A 130 1.94 -7.13 -9.42
N ARG A 131 1.26 -6.08 -9.92
CA ARG A 131 1.85 -5.15 -10.90
C ARG A 131 3.09 -4.47 -10.36
N HIS A 132 3.02 -3.91 -9.16
CA HIS A 132 4.15 -3.18 -8.57
C HIS A 132 5.28 -4.13 -8.15
N HIS A 133 4.96 -5.34 -7.68
CA HIS A 133 5.97 -6.36 -7.40
C HIS A 133 6.73 -6.77 -8.67
N ALA A 134 6.04 -6.90 -9.81
CA ALA A 134 6.68 -7.18 -11.09
C ALA A 134 7.61 -6.05 -11.53
N GLU A 135 7.24 -4.78 -11.33
CA GLU A 135 8.10 -3.62 -11.58
C GLU A 135 9.37 -3.65 -10.71
N PHE A 136 9.22 -3.92 -9.42
CA PHE A 136 10.35 -4.09 -8.51
C PHE A 136 11.32 -5.19 -8.96
N MET A 137 10.79 -6.33 -9.42
CA MET A 137 11.61 -7.46 -9.88
C MET A 137 12.34 -7.13 -11.20
N LYS A 138 11.69 -6.38 -12.11
CA LYS A 138 12.33 -5.86 -13.33
C LYS A 138 13.49 -4.92 -13.00
N ASP A 139 13.26 -3.94 -12.12
CA ASP A 139 14.28 -2.98 -11.70
C ASP A 139 15.49 -3.64 -11.05
N ARG A 140 15.23 -4.61 -10.16
CA ARG A 140 16.30 -5.37 -9.50
C ARG A 140 17.12 -6.19 -10.51
N THR A 141 16.46 -6.80 -11.49
CA THR A 141 17.13 -7.56 -12.55
C THR A 141 17.97 -6.64 -13.43
N ALA A 142 17.44 -5.48 -13.83
CA ALA A 142 18.16 -4.49 -14.61
C ALA A 142 19.42 -3.98 -13.88
N ARG A 143 19.30 -3.64 -12.59
CA ARG A 143 20.44 -3.23 -11.75
C ARG A 143 21.51 -4.32 -11.66
N ALA A 144 21.11 -5.58 -11.47
CA ALA A 144 22.05 -6.70 -11.40
C ALA A 144 22.82 -6.90 -12.73
N ILE A 145 22.16 -6.72 -13.87
CA ILE A 145 22.79 -6.79 -15.20
C ILE A 145 23.83 -5.67 -15.34
N VAL A 146 23.48 -4.44 -14.99
CA VAL A 146 24.40 -3.28 -15.05
C VAL A 146 25.62 -3.51 -14.17
N LEU A 147 25.44 -3.97 -12.93
CA LEU A 147 26.55 -4.30 -12.02
C LEU A 147 27.47 -5.38 -12.60
N LYS A 148 26.90 -6.41 -13.23
CA LYS A 148 27.68 -7.50 -13.85
C LYS A 148 28.48 -7.01 -15.07
N GLN A 149 27.94 -6.07 -15.84
CA GLN A 149 28.62 -5.44 -16.99
C GLN A 149 29.68 -4.41 -16.56
N SER A 150 29.50 -3.78 -15.41
CA SER A 150 30.41 -2.76 -14.87
C SER A 150 31.60 -3.35 -14.11
N SER A 151 31.60 -4.67 -13.86
CA SER A 151 32.71 -5.35 -13.21
C SER A 151 33.79 -5.66 -14.24
N PRO A 152 34.93 -4.95 -14.27
CA PRO A 152 35.98 -5.24 -15.23
C PRO A 152 36.44 -6.69 -15.00
N ALA A 153 36.49 -7.47 -16.07
CA ALA A 153 37.20 -8.73 -16.08
C ALA A 153 38.59 -8.45 -15.51
N ARG A 154 38.97 -9.09 -14.41
CA ARG A 154 40.38 -9.15 -14.00
C ARG A 154 41.10 -9.88 -15.12
N VAL A 155 41.66 -9.10 -16.04
CA VAL A 155 42.64 -9.58 -17.00
C VAL A 155 43.80 -10.09 -16.14
N SER A 156 44.02 -11.40 -16.24
CA SER A 156 45.05 -12.16 -15.53
C SER A 156 46.40 -11.97 -16.18
#